data_AF-A0A8C0RHP4-F1
#
_entry.id   AF-A0A8C0RHP4-F1
#
_cell.length_a   1.000
_cell.length_b   1.000
_cell.length_c   1.000
_cell.angle_alpha   90.00
_cell.angle_beta   90.00
_cell.angle_gamma   90.00
#
_symmetry.space_group_name_H-M   'P 1'
#
loop_
_entity.id
_entity.type
_entity.pdbx_description
1 polymer ?
#
loop_
_entity_poly.entity_id
_entity_poly.type
_entity_poly.pdbx_seq_one_letter_code
_entity_poly.pdbx_strand_id
1 'polypeptide(L)'
;MWRDCPATKPPCCIHNTTFVLFSRLLKRIQSICLGNETSPAVLFKRRILTDLQLGHTGFLSWLHKDKSSKAQTGMKWTAQKLPLPEGSEDTSLGVATLVPIQAAQLSAGVEPVCKSYQFLGPEGNVDIELIDKSANRYSAHFPAAGFYLWPAVGLGFLVTAAVTVKIAFDSWNQRLGLTLQHQEQWMAAGPLFEISVEPEGVIAEIHLPHIVSLPANEVDVSWFQVAHFKDEGMVLEPPSRVEPFYAVLENPSFSLMGILLRFASGTGVSVPITSLTLIYYHFHPEDIKFHLYLIPSDPLLTKAIDDEEAKFHGVRLQTSPPVDPLNFGSRYIVSSNAHLEIIPEELKLSYRSPGEIQIFSKVYAGKMKEPIIVEIAEKRHKTLVWRTLVKPVDLQFHSAAAPPPLSGKAFLKEHHRQLQARLGDLNGVLDDLQYSEVFTEEEKELVQQCPTQQRKNETLLRMVEKKGHQALGILFQSLHRRDPYLMSYLSQQSLQQ
;
A
#
# COMPACT_ATOMS: atom_id res chain seq x y z
N MET A 1 -23.12 32.09 -65.43
CA MET A 1 -24.00 31.70 -66.56
C MET A 1 -24.21 30.19 -66.47
N TRP A 2 -25.38 29.70 -66.86
CA TRP A 2 -26.02 28.47 -66.37
C TRP A 2 -25.52 27.13 -66.98
N ARG A 3 -25.68 26.07 -66.16
CA ARG A 3 -26.12 24.66 -66.42
C ARG A 3 -25.30 23.64 -67.25
N ASP A 4 -24.88 22.58 -66.53
CA ASP A 4 -25.22 21.12 -66.59
C ASP A 4 -25.03 20.20 -67.83
N CYS A 5 -24.22 19.13 -67.56
CA CYS A 5 -24.37 17.67 -67.86
C CYS A 5 -24.09 17.07 -69.27
N PRO A 6 -23.72 15.75 -69.43
CA PRO A 6 -23.76 14.61 -68.48
C PRO A 6 -22.50 13.65 -68.44
N ALA A 7 -22.65 12.53 -67.69
CA ALA A 7 -21.69 11.59 -67.08
C ALA A 7 -21.00 10.48 -67.93
N THR A 8 -19.94 9.83 -67.40
CA THR A 8 -19.61 8.36 -67.45
C THR A 8 -18.36 7.95 -66.58
N LYS A 9 -18.31 6.68 -66.12
CA LYS A 9 -17.45 5.94 -65.11
C LYS A 9 -15.96 5.63 -65.52
N PRO A 10 -15.15 4.75 -64.83
CA PRO A 10 -14.56 4.66 -63.46
C PRO A 10 -12.99 4.38 -63.45
N PRO A 11 -12.29 4.01 -62.32
CA PRO A 11 -10.83 4.17 -62.14
C PRO A 11 -9.96 2.87 -62.10
N CYS A 12 -8.63 3.06 -62.15
CA CYS A 12 -7.52 2.14 -61.80
C CYS A 12 -6.32 3.03 -61.36
N CYS A 13 -5.32 2.69 -60.55
CA CYS A 13 -4.99 1.67 -59.55
C CYS A 13 -3.52 1.98 -59.15
N ILE A 14 -3.15 2.12 -57.86
CA ILE A 14 -1.73 2.17 -57.42
C ILE A 14 -1.49 1.03 -56.43
N HIS A 15 -0.47 0.22 -56.68
CA HIS A 15 -0.10 -1.00 -55.95
C HIS A 15 0.82 -0.73 -54.75
N ASN A 16 0.67 -1.56 -53.70
CA ASN A 16 1.17 -1.33 -52.34
C ASN A 16 2.31 -2.32 -52.01
N THR A 17 3.55 -1.82 -51.93
CA THR A 17 4.81 -2.59 -51.78
C THR A 17 4.97 -3.28 -50.42
N THR A 18 4.14 -2.93 -49.43
CA THR A 18 4.22 -3.40 -48.04
C THR A 18 3.74 -4.85 -47.86
N PHE A 19 2.86 -5.34 -48.73
CA PHE A 19 2.29 -6.69 -48.63
C PHE A 19 3.29 -7.80 -49.00
N VAL A 20 4.20 -7.50 -49.94
CA VAL A 20 5.19 -8.47 -50.43
C VAL A 20 6.28 -8.73 -49.39
N LEU A 21 6.64 -7.73 -48.60
CA LEU A 21 7.63 -7.83 -47.51
C LEU A 21 7.09 -8.67 -46.34
N PHE A 22 5.81 -8.51 -46.00
CA PHE A 22 5.17 -9.27 -44.92
C PHE A 22 5.02 -10.77 -45.26
N SER A 23 4.66 -11.07 -46.53
CA SER A 23 4.57 -12.45 -47.02
C SER A 23 5.91 -13.20 -46.96
N ARG A 24 7.02 -12.51 -47.23
CA ARG A 24 8.38 -13.09 -47.17
C ARG A 24 8.83 -13.37 -45.73
N LEU A 25 8.45 -12.52 -44.78
CA LEU A 25 8.76 -12.71 -43.36
C LEU A 25 7.99 -13.91 -42.79
N LEU A 26 6.72 -14.07 -43.15
CA LEU A 26 5.88 -15.18 -42.69
C LEU A 26 6.38 -16.54 -43.20
N LYS A 27 6.85 -16.61 -44.45
CA LYS A 27 7.47 -17.82 -45.02
C LYS A 27 8.81 -18.17 -44.35
N ARG A 28 9.58 -17.16 -43.92
CA ARG A 28 10.83 -17.36 -43.16
C ARG A 28 10.57 -17.92 -41.76
N ILE A 29 9.51 -17.47 -41.10
CA ILE A 29 9.10 -17.96 -39.77
C ILE A 29 8.56 -19.40 -39.86
N GLN A 30 7.81 -19.75 -40.92
CA GLN A 30 7.34 -21.11 -41.15
C GLN A 30 8.48 -22.13 -41.40
N SER A 31 9.58 -21.70 -42.02
CA SER A 31 10.75 -22.57 -42.27
C SER A 31 11.60 -22.84 -41.03
N ILE A 32 11.54 -21.99 -40.01
CA ILE A 32 12.35 -22.12 -38.77
C ILE A 32 11.69 -23.10 -37.78
N CYS A 33 10.39 -23.40 -37.94
CA CYS A 33 9.62 -24.25 -37.02
C CYS A 33 9.48 -25.72 -37.43
N LEU A 34 10.14 -26.17 -38.51
CA LEU A 34 10.14 -27.58 -38.95
C LEU A 34 11.57 -28.14 -38.88
N GLY A 35 12.04 -28.38 -37.66
CA GLY A 35 13.23 -29.19 -37.35
C GLY A 35 12.85 -30.20 -36.27
N ASN A 36 13.11 -31.48 -36.54
CA ASN A 36 12.65 -32.63 -35.77
C ASN A 36 13.11 -32.59 -34.30
N GLU A 37 12.16 -32.62 -33.35
CA GLU A 37 12.20 -33.45 -32.13
C GLU A 37 10.90 -33.28 -31.30
N THR A 38 10.38 -34.38 -30.78
CA THR A 38 9.05 -34.51 -30.15
C THR A 38 9.08 -34.15 -28.66
N SER A 39 8.44 -33.05 -28.26
CA SER A 39 8.19 -32.68 -26.85
C SER A 39 6.82 -31.98 -26.69
N PRO A 40 6.11 -32.13 -25.54
CA PRO A 40 4.76 -31.60 -25.31
C PRO A 40 4.57 -30.08 -25.45
N ALA A 41 5.64 -29.29 -25.62
CA ALA A 41 5.58 -27.87 -25.95
C ALA A 41 4.98 -27.55 -27.35
N VAL A 42 4.87 -28.55 -28.25
CA VAL A 42 4.35 -28.35 -29.62
C VAL A 42 2.82 -28.33 -29.68
N LEU A 43 2.11 -29.00 -28.75
CA LEU A 43 0.65 -28.96 -28.69
C LEU A 43 0.13 -27.61 -28.17
N PHE A 44 0.91 -26.91 -27.35
CA PHE A 44 0.58 -25.56 -26.86
C PHE A 44 0.76 -24.49 -27.96
N LYS A 45 1.80 -24.61 -28.81
CA LYS A 45 2.02 -23.69 -29.94
C LYS A 45 1.00 -23.85 -31.07
N ARG A 46 0.45 -25.05 -31.29
CA ARG A 46 -0.64 -25.25 -32.27
C ARG A 46 -1.93 -24.53 -31.89
N ARG A 47 -2.22 -24.42 -30.58
CA ARG A 47 -3.44 -23.77 -30.06
C ARG A 47 -3.42 -22.25 -30.22
N ILE A 48 -2.26 -21.63 -29.97
CA ILE A 48 -2.05 -20.17 -30.16
C ILE A 48 -2.15 -19.76 -31.65
N LEU A 49 -1.77 -20.62 -32.59
CA LEU A 49 -1.85 -20.30 -34.02
C LEU A 49 -3.30 -20.37 -34.58
N THR A 50 -4.14 -21.25 -34.05
CA THR A 50 -5.60 -21.28 -34.33
C THR A 50 -6.33 -20.07 -33.74
N ASP A 51 -5.92 -19.61 -32.56
CA ASP A 51 -6.55 -18.44 -31.91
C ASP A 51 -6.16 -17.12 -32.60
N LEU A 52 -4.96 -17.03 -33.21
CA LEU A 52 -4.57 -15.87 -34.04
C LEU A 52 -5.28 -15.81 -35.40
N GLN A 53 -5.80 -16.92 -35.93
CA GLN A 53 -6.59 -16.92 -37.18
C GLN A 53 -8.06 -16.53 -36.97
N LEU A 54 -8.62 -16.72 -35.76
CA LEU A 54 -10.01 -16.35 -35.42
C LEU A 54 -10.19 -14.84 -35.11
N GLY A 55 -9.11 -14.12 -34.79
CA GLY A 55 -9.14 -12.68 -34.52
C GLY A 55 -9.33 -11.78 -35.76
N HIS A 56 -9.22 -12.32 -36.98
CA HIS A 56 -9.31 -11.53 -38.21
C HIS A 56 -10.70 -11.55 -38.87
N THR A 57 -11.67 -12.32 -38.34
CA THR A 57 -13.04 -12.42 -38.88
C THR A 57 -14.09 -11.61 -38.10
N GLY A 58 -13.77 -11.06 -36.93
CA GLY A 58 -14.69 -10.21 -36.15
C GLY A 58 -14.69 -8.72 -36.54
N PHE A 59 -13.57 -8.22 -37.05
CA PHE A 59 -13.38 -6.78 -37.33
C PHE A 59 -13.96 -6.32 -38.68
N LEU A 60 -14.19 -7.25 -39.61
CA LEU A 60 -14.83 -6.95 -40.91
C LEU A 60 -16.37 -7.05 -40.88
N SER A 61 -16.97 -7.58 -39.81
CA SER A 61 -18.43 -7.61 -39.63
C SER A 61 -19.00 -6.33 -38.99
N TRP A 62 -18.14 -5.47 -38.42
CA TRP A 62 -18.56 -4.25 -37.72
C TRP A 62 -18.62 -3.02 -38.65
N LEU A 63 -17.88 -3.03 -39.76
CA LEU A 63 -17.83 -1.91 -40.72
C LEU A 63 -18.93 -1.94 -41.80
N HIS A 64 -19.92 -2.84 -41.69
CA HIS A 64 -21.00 -2.95 -42.67
C HIS A 64 -22.34 -3.33 -42.03
N LYS A 65 -22.92 -2.44 -41.19
CA LYS A 65 -24.39 -2.28 -41.05
C LYS A 65 -24.72 -1.21 -40.01
N ASP A 66 -24.94 0.01 -40.48
CA ASP A 66 -25.91 0.90 -39.88
C ASP A 66 -26.94 1.26 -40.96
N LYS A 67 -28.18 0.79 -40.79
CA LYS A 67 -29.42 1.24 -41.46
C LYS A 67 -30.61 0.35 -41.05
N SER A 68 -31.56 0.99 -40.35
CA SER A 68 -33.01 0.78 -40.37
C SER A 68 -33.67 -0.39 -39.59
N SER A 69 -34.46 0.02 -38.59
CA SER A 69 -35.86 -0.34 -38.24
C SER A 69 -36.27 -1.72 -37.68
N LYS A 70 -36.93 -1.61 -36.50
CA LYS A 70 -38.20 -2.22 -36.03
C LYS A 70 -38.38 -3.75 -35.88
N ALA A 71 -38.97 -4.05 -34.71
CA ALA A 71 -39.98 -5.07 -34.36
C ALA A 71 -39.54 -6.44 -33.76
N GLN A 72 -40.03 -6.64 -32.52
CA GLN A 72 -40.57 -7.86 -31.90
C GLN A 72 -40.17 -9.24 -32.46
N THR A 73 -39.68 -10.12 -31.58
CA THR A 73 -40.43 -11.27 -31.03
C THR A 73 -39.58 -11.99 -29.99
N GLY A 74 -40.22 -12.47 -28.92
CA GLY A 74 -39.54 -13.20 -27.85
C GLY A 74 -39.38 -14.69 -28.16
N MET A 75 -38.53 -15.35 -27.38
CA MET A 75 -38.79 -16.72 -26.93
C MET A 75 -37.94 -17.06 -25.71
N LYS A 76 -38.61 -17.76 -24.80
CA LYS A 76 -38.26 -18.14 -23.45
C LYS A 76 -37.84 -19.60 -23.48
N TRP A 77 -36.75 -19.99 -22.79
CA TRP A 77 -36.56 -21.37 -22.35
C TRP A 77 -35.92 -21.41 -20.96
N THR A 78 -36.63 -22.05 -20.04
CA THR A 78 -36.22 -22.36 -18.68
C THR A 78 -35.82 -23.84 -18.57
N ALA A 79 -34.67 -24.07 -17.94
CA ALA A 79 -34.25 -25.14 -17.03
C ALA A 79 -34.59 -26.62 -17.32
N GLN A 80 -33.56 -27.48 -17.24
CA GLN A 80 -33.66 -28.75 -16.54
C GLN A 80 -32.30 -29.22 -15.99
N LYS A 81 -32.35 -29.83 -14.79
CA LYS A 81 -31.24 -30.28 -13.94
C LYS A 81 -31.42 -31.78 -13.63
N LEU A 82 -30.30 -32.45 -13.28
CA LEU A 82 -30.10 -33.76 -12.61
C LEU A 82 -29.89 -34.99 -13.51
N PRO A 83 -29.18 -36.07 -13.05
CA PRO A 83 -28.44 -36.27 -11.77
C PRO A 83 -27.01 -36.85 -11.90
N LEU A 84 -26.29 -36.86 -10.76
CA LEU A 84 -25.03 -37.59 -10.46
C LEU A 84 -25.23 -39.11 -10.36
N PRO A 85 -24.13 -39.88 -10.43
CA PRO A 85 -23.90 -40.97 -9.47
C PRO A 85 -22.54 -40.86 -8.73
N GLU A 86 -22.52 -41.47 -7.55
CA GLU A 86 -21.49 -41.45 -6.51
C GLU A 86 -20.27 -42.36 -6.81
N GLY A 87 -19.14 -42.01 -6.18
CA GLY A 87 -18.23 -42.99 -5.57
C GLY A 87 -16.90 -43.31 -6.28
N SER A 88 -15.82 -42.66 -5.87
CA SER A 88 -14.65 -43.35 -5.27
C SER A 88 -13.61 -42.32 -4.80
N GLU A 89 -13.09 -42.60 -3.61
CA GLU A 89 -12.09 -41.84 -2.88
C GLU A 89 -10.75 -41.84 -3.63
N ASP A 90 -10.09 -40.70 -3.72
CA ASP A 90 -8.63 -40.66 -3.66
C ASP A 90 -8.14 -39.34 -3.07
N THR A 91 -7.21 -39.50 -2.13
CA THR A 91 -6.74 -38.51 -1.18
C THR A 91 -5.44 -37.91 -1.69
N SER A 92 -5.33 -36.58 -1.83
CA SER A 92 -4.08 -35.85 -1.53
C SER A 92 -4.19 -34.33 -1.71
N LEU A 93 -4.15 -33.65 -0.56
CA LEU A 93 -3.39 -32.42 -0.28
C LEU A 93 -3.63 -31.19 -1.18
N GLY A 94 -4.75 -30.52 -0.94
CA GLY A 94 -4.85 -29.08 -1.16
C GLY A 94 -4.09 -28.33 -0.07
N VAL A 95 -3.09 -27.54 -0.44
CA VAL A 95 -2.45 -26.56 0.44
C VAL A 95 -3.46 -25.43 0.66
N ALA A 96 -4.26 -25.55 1.71
CA ALA A 96 -5.03 -24.44 2.24
C ALA A 96 -4.03 -23.42 2.81
N THR A 97 -3.93 -22.26 2.18
CA THR A 97 -3.27 -21.08 2.74
C THR A 97 -4.02 -20.68 4.00
N LEU A 98 -3.60 -21.23 5.14
CA LEU A 98 -4.05 -20.84 6.46
C LEU A 98 -3.51 -19.44 6.74
N VAL A 99 -4.30 -18.42 6.40
CA VAL A 99 -4.18 -17.09 7.01
C VAL A 99 -4.41 -17.29 8.51
N PRO A 100 -3.48 -16.94 9.41
CA PRO A 100 -3.69 -17.13 10.83
C PRO A 100 -4.89 -16.29 11.29
N ILE A 101 -5.88 -16.97 11.86
CA ILE A 101 -7.11 -16.39 12.46
C ILE A 101 -6.79 -15.41 13.61
N GLN A 102 -5.54 -15.33 14.07
CA GLN A 102 -5.07 -14.34 15.04
C GLN A 102 -4.96 -12.90 14.51
N ALA A 103 -5.00 -12.68 13.19
CA ALA A 103 -5.09 -11.31 12.64
C ALA A 103 -6.43 -10.61 12.98
N ALA A 104 -7.46 -11.36 13.34
CA ALA A 104 -8.82 -10.84 13.56
C ALA A 104 -9.09 -10.29 14.98
N GLN A 105 -8.13 -10.37 15.92
CA GLN A 105 -8.35 -9.96 17.33
C GLN A 105 -7.51 -8.77 17.82
N LEU A 106 -6.81 -8.04 16.93
CA LEU A 106 -5.99 -6.87 17.31
C LEU A 106 -6.61 -5.50 16.94
N SER A 107 -7.94 -5.38 16.88
CA SER A 107 -8.62 -4.09 16.63
C SER A 107 -8.90 -3.26 17.90
N ALA A 108 -8.46 -3.69 19.07
CA ALA A 108 -8.62 -2.93 20.32
C ALA A 108 -7.50 -1.89 20.48
N GLY A 109 -7.54 -0.84 19.66
CA GLY A 109 -6.60 0.29 19.73
C GLY A 109 -6.33 0.93 18.38
N VAL A 110 -7.36 1.35 17.65
CA VAL A 110 -7.17 2.09 16.38
C VAL A 110 -6.78 3.53 16.70
N GLU A 111 -5.52 3.89 16.48
CA GLU A 111 -5.12 5.30 16.48
C GLU A 111 -5.80 6.05 15.30
N PRO A 112 -6.16 7.33 15.49
CA PRO A 112 -6.76 8.10 14.42
C PRO A 112 -5.79 8.26 13.24
N VAL A 113 -6.29 8.11 12.02
CA VAL A 113 -5.53 8.22 10.78
C VAL A 113 -4.80 9.58 10.68
N CYS A 114 -5.46 10.69 11.02
CA CYS A 114 -4.89 12.03 11.02
C CYS A 114 -4.74 12.59 12.44
N LYS A 115 -3.57 13.20 12.74
CA LYS A 115 -3.27 13.88 14.02
C LYS A 115 -3.22 15.42 13.87
N SER A 116 -3.51 15.94 12.68
CA SER A 116 -3.66 17.37 12.43
C SER A 116 -5.13 17.73 12.50
N TYR A 117 -5.50 18.49 13.53
CA TYR A 117 -6.89 18.76 13.89
C TYR A 117 -7.31 20.18 13.52
N GLN A 118 -6.78 20.77 12.44
CA GLN A 118 -7.13 22.13 12.06
C GLN A 118 -7.31 22.28 10.55
N PHE A 119 -8.41 22.94 10.17
CA PHE A 119 -8.56 23.57 8.87
C PHE A 119 -7.98 24.98 8.91
N LEU A 120 -7.40 25.43 7.79
CA LEU A 120 -7.05 26.83 7.55
C LEU A 120 -8.25 27.50 6.88
N GLY A 121 -8.81 28.54 7.50
CA GLY A 121 -9.93 29.31 6.99
C GLY A 121 -9.62 30.80 6.81
N PRO A 122 -10.58 31.59 6.28
CA PRO A 122 -10.39 33.02 6.00
C PRO A 122 -10.21 33.86 7.28
N GLU A 123 -10.82 33.44 8.39
CA GLU A 123 -10.78 34.15 9.68
C GLU A 123 -9.78 33.53 10.67
N GLY A 124 -9.00 32.53 10.23
CA GLY A 124 -8.05 31.78 11.06
C GLY A 124 -8.28 30.27 11.03
N ASN A 125 -7.62 29.56 11.96
CA ASN A 125 -7.72 28.12 12.04
C ASN A 125 -9.07 27.70 12.64
N VAL A 126 -9.65 26.63 12.10
CA VAL A 126 -10.85 25.98 12.61
C VAL A 126 -10.49 24.61 13.15
N ASP A 127 -10.82 24.37 14.42
CA ASP A 127 -10.54 23.08 15.06
C ASP A 127 -11.41 21.96 14.48
N ILE A 128 -10.84 20.76 14.43
CA ILE A 128 -11.45 19.53 13.99
C ILE A 128 -11.67 18.65 15.21
N GLU A 129 -12.93 18.30 15.46
CA GLU A 129 -13.32 17.39 16.54
C GLU A 129 -13.30 15.94 16.04
N LEU A 130 -12.58 15.07 16.74
CA LEU A 130 -12.63 13.62 16.48
C LEU A 130 -13.88 13.03 17.16
N ILE A 131 -14.92 12.75 16.36
CA ILE A 131 -16.22 12.27 16.83
C ILE A 131 -16.18 10.78 17.16
N ASP A 132 -15.48 9.99 16.35
CA ASP A 132 -15.38 8.53 16.52
C ASP A 132 -13.98 8.07 16.12
N LYS A 133 -13.23 7.56 17.11
CA LYS A 133 -11.87 7.03 16.91
C LYS A 133 -11.87 5.75 16.09
N SER A 134 -12.86 4.88 16.30
CA SER A 134 -12.93 3.57 15.65
C SER A 134 -13.29 3.69 14.16
N ALA A 135 -14.17 4.65 13.84
CA ALA A 135 -14.60 4.94 12.47
C ALA A 135 -13.76 6.02 11.78
N ASN A 136 -12.72 6.57 12.43
CA ASN A 136 -11.93 7.69 11.92
C ASN A 136 -12.81 8.87 11.42
N ARG A 137 -13.79 9.27 12.24
CA ARG A 137 -14.77 10.28 11.88
C ARG A 137 -14.51 11.61 12.58
N TYR A 138 -14.47 12.68 11.80
CA TYR A 138 -14.12 14.03 12.19
C TYR A 138 -15.29 15.00 11.95
N SER A 139 -15.40 16.06 12.74
CA SER A 139 -16.34 17.18 12.57
C SER A 139 -15.57 18.49 12.50
N ALA A 140 -15.99 19.42 11.66
CA ALA A 140 -15.54 20.80 11.70
C ALA A 140 -16.73 21.74 11.48
N HIS A 141 -16.76 22.84 12.24
CA HIS A 141 -17.74 23.91 12.06
C HIS A 141 -17.07 25.12 11.41
N PHE A 142 -17.46 25.43 10.18
CA PHE A 142 -17.01 26.61 9.44
C PHE A 142 -17.95 27.78 9.75
N PRO A 143 -17.47 28.86 10.40
CA PRO A 143 -18.34 29.91 10.93
C PRO A 143 -18.84 30.92 9.89
N ALA A 144 -18.19 31.00 8.72
CA ALA A 144 -18.47 32.02 7.72
C ALA A 144 -18.21 31.51 6.30
N ALA A 145 -18.62 32.30 5.30
CA ALA A 145 -18.31 32.04 3.91
C ALA A 145 -16.79 32.15 3.65
N GLY A 146 -16.28 31.30 2.77
CA GLY A 146 -14.87 31.32 2.37
C GLY A 146 -14.32 29.94 2.06
N PHE A 147 -13.00 29.87 1.87
CA PHE A 147 -12.29 28.63 1.58
C PHE A 147 -11.63 28.07 2.82
N TYR A 148 -11.88 26.79 3.10
CA TYR A 148 -11.33 26.05 4.22
C TYR A 148 -10.52 24.86 3.71
N LEU A 149 -9.23 24.79 4.06
CA LEU A 149 -8.31 23.72 3.64
C LEU A 149 -7.83 22.91 4.83
N TRP A 150 -7.88 21.58 4.75
CA TRP A 150 -7.22 20.68 5.70
C TRP A 150 -5.84 20.28 5.16
N PRO A 151 -4.73 20.90 5.62
CA PRO A 151 -3.44 20.75 4.95
C PRO A 151 -2.87 19.33 5.03
N ALA A 152 -3.15 18.61 6.12
CA ALA A 152 -2.64 17.26 6.31
C ALA A 152 -3.25 16.23 5.35
N VAL A 153 -4.42 16.53 4.78
CA VAL A 153 -5.16 15.64 3.88
C VAL A 153 -5.20 16.21 2.45
N GLY A 154 -5.07 17.53 2.30
CA GLY A 154 -5.26 18.24 1.02
C GLY A 154 -6.74 18.42 0.64
N LEU A 155 -7.66 18.20 1.57
CA LEU A 155 -9.10 18.32 1.35
C LEU A 155 -9.56 19.76 1.60
N GLY A 156 -10.24 20.36 0.62
CA GLY A 156 -10.70 21.75 0.70
C GLY A 156 -12.19 21.93 0.42
N PHE A 157 -12.78 22.98 0.99
CA PHE A 157 -14.18 23.33 0.81
C PHE A 157 -14.32 24.83 0.56
N LEU A 158 -15.00 25.22 -0.51
CA LEU A 158 -15.49 26.58 -0.72
C LEU A 158 -16.93 26.66 -0.24
N VAL A 159 -17.19 27.43 0.80
CA VAL A 159 -18.50 27.49 1.47
C VAL A 159 -19.10 28.89 1.33
N THR A 160 -20.43 28.95 1.19
CA THR A 160 -21.17 30.20 0.95
C THR A 160 -21.81 30.79 2.21
N ALA A 161 -21.86 30.02 3.29
CA ALA A 161 -22.43 30.37 4.59
C ALA A 161 -21.81 29.47 5.68
N ALA A 162 -22.17 29.72 6.94
CA ALA A 162 -21.76 28.87 8.04
C ALA A 162 -22.29 27.44 7.87
N VAL A 163 -21.45 26.43 8.14
CA VAL A 163 -21.77 25.03 7.88
C VAL A 163 -20.98 24.10 8.79
N THR A 164 -21.57 22.95 9.13
CA THR A 164 -20.88 21.85 9.79
C THR A 164 -20.63 20.74 8.80
N VAL A 165 -19.38 20.30 8.70
CA VAL A 165 -18.97 19.19 7.83
C VAL A 165 -18.47 18.04 8.70
N LYS A 166 -18.95 16.83 8.42
CA LYS A 166 -18.44 15.59 9.01
C LYS A 166 -17.77 14.74 7.94
N ILE A 167 -16.60 14.20 8.27
CA ILE A 167 -15.72 13.52 7.33
C ILE A 167 -15.28 12.19 7.96
N ALA A 168 -15.38 11.09 7.22
CA ALA A 168 -14.76 9.82 7.56
C ALA A 168 -13.92 9.29 6.40
N PHE A 169 -12.90 8.49 6.71
CA PHE A 169 -12.06 7.81 5.73
C PHE A 169 -12.58 6.38 5.51
N ASP A 170 -12.64 5.94 4.26
CA ASP A 170 -13.01 4.57 3.88
C ASP A 170 -11.92 3.94 2.98
N SER A 171 -12.05 2.65 2.68
CA SER A 171 -11.11 1.85 1.90
C SER A 171 -11.68 1.46 0.54
N TRP A 172 -10.87 1.68 -0.50
CA TRP A 172 -11.18 1.26 -1.86
C TRP A 172 -11.33 -0.27 -2.01
N ASN A 173 -10.54 -1.09 -1.31
CA ASN A 173 -10.63 -2.56 -1.46
C ASN A 173 -12.01 -3.13 -1.10
N GLN A 174 -12.68 -2.57 -0.08
CA GLN A 174 -14.00 -3.02 0.34
C GLN A 174 -15.08 -2.70 -0.71
N ARG A 175 -14.88 -1.63 -1.48
CA ARG A 175 -15.86 -1.11 -2.45
C ARG A 175 -15.59 -1.61 -3.88
N LEU A 176 -14.33 -1.61 -4.32
CA LEU A 176 -13.95 -1.98 -5.69
C LEU A 176 -14.00 -3.50 -5.93
N GLY A 177 -13.76 -4.34 -4.91
CA GLY A 177 -13.82 -5.80 -5.03
C GLY A 177 -15.20 -6.34 -5.42
N LEU A 178 -16.26 -5.56 -5.14
CA LEU A 178 -17.66 -5.89 -5.47
C LEU A 178 -18.10 -5.31 -6.82
N THR A 179 -17.48 -4.24 -7.32
CA THR A 179 -18.00 -3.45 -8.47
C THR A 179 -17.11 -3.52 -9.72
N LEU A 180 -15.81 -3.81 -9.59
CA LEU A 180 -14.83 -3.67 -10.70
C LEU A 180 -14.23 -4.98 -11.23
N GLN A 181 -14.83 -6.15 -10.96
CA GLN A 181 -14.31 -7.44 -11.44
C GLN A 181 -14.16 -7.55 -12.97
N HIS A 182 -14.67 -6.57 -13.75
CA HIS A 182 -14.65 -6.57 -15.21
C HIS A 182 -14.07 -5.31 -15.88
N GLN A 183 -13.56 -4.32 -15.12
CA GLN A 183 -13.00 -3.10 -15.71
C GLN A 183 -11.59 -2.82 -15.17
N GLU A 184 -10.57 -3.42 -15.80
CA GLU A 184 -9.14 -3.16 -15.57
C GLU A 184 -8.70 -1.71 -15.93
N GLN A 185 -9.65 -0.80 -16.18
CA GLN A 185 -9.41 0.53 -16.71
C GLN A 185 -9.33 1.63 -15.64
N TRP A 186 -9.58 1.34 -14.37
CA TRP A 186 -9.64 2.36 -13.31
C TRP A 186 -8.67 2.07 -12.17
N MET A 187 -8.01 3.11 -11.68
CA MET A 187 -7.14 3.05 -10.51
C MET A 187 -7.51 4.17 -9.54
N ALA A 188 -7.61 3.86 -8.25
CA ALA A 188 -7.71 4.88 -7.21
C ALA A 188 -6.51 5.81 -7.27
N ALA A 189 -6.74 7.13 -7.24
CA ALA A 189 -5.70 8.14 -7.31
C ALA A 189 -5.63 9.01 -6.04
N GLY A 190 -6.33 8.64 -4.97
CA GLY A 190 -6.32 9.36 -3.71
C GLY A 190 -7.24 8.72 -2.66
N PRO A 191 -7.41 9.37 -1.51
CA PRO A 191 -8.26 8.89 -0.43
C PRO A 191 -9.75 8.80 -0.83
N LEU A 192 -10.48 7.95 -0.12
CA LEU A 192 -11.93 7.80 -0.24
C LEU A 192 -12.60 8.39 1.00
N PHE A 193 -13.54 9.30 0.80
CA PHE A 193 -14.17 10.07 1.87
C PHE A 193 -15.67 9.80 1.93
N GLU A 194 -16.18 9.57 3.14
CA GLU A 194 -17.60 9.75 3.43
C GLU A 194 -17.79 11.15 4.02
N ILE A 195 -18.56 11.99 3.33
CA ILE A 195 -18.76 13.39 3.72
C ILE A 195 -20.25 13.64 3.92
N SER A 196 -20.60 14.31 5.01
CA SER A 196 -21.96 14.83 5.25
C SER A 196 -21.88 16.29 5.71
N VAL A 197 -22.89 17.07 5.34
CA VAL A 197 -22.88 18.53 5.45
C VAL A 197 -24.22 19.02 5.99
N GLU A 198 -24.19 19.94 6.94
CA GLU A 198 -25.39 20.56 7.53
C GLU A 198 -25.18 22.07 7.73
N PRO A 199 -26.00 22.96 7.12
CA PRO A 199 -27.12 22.65 6.23
C PRO A 199 -26.66 22.30 4.80
N GLU A 200 -27.50 21.56 4.07
CA GLU A 200 -27.26 21.20 2.68
C GLU A 200 -27.22 22.42 1.74
N GLY A 201 -26.52 22.29 0.60
CA GLY A 201 -26.46 23.32 -0.44
C GLY A 201 -25.54 24.51 -0.16
N VAL A 202 -24.81 24.50 0.96
CA VAL A 202 -23.89 25.59 1.33
C VAL A 202 -22.50 25.45 0.69
N ILE A 203 -22.09 24.24 0.31
CA ILE A 203 -20.79 23.98 -0.33
C ILE A 203 -20.88 24.29 -1.82
N ALA A 204 -20.15 25.32 -2.27
CA ALA A 204 -20.05 25.69 -3.68
C ALA A 204 -19.03 24.82 -4.42
N GLU A 205 -17.88 24.53 -3.79
CA GLU A 205 -16.86 23.65 -4.35
C GLU A 205 -16.26 22.74 -3.29
N ILE A 206 -15.90 21.52 -3.70
CA ILE A 206 -15.02 20.63 -2.94
C ILE A 206 -13.73 20.38 -3.73
N HIS A 207 -12.59 20.50 -3.07
CA HIS A 207 -11.27 20.17 -3.59
C HIS A 207 -10.88 18.80 -3.05
N LEU A 208 -11.00 17.78 -3.90
CA LEU A 208 -10.70 16.39 -3.55
C LEU A 208 -9.22 16.08 -3.85
N PRO A 209 -8.43 15.65 -2.85
CA PRO A 209 -7.00 15.39 -3.04
C PRO A 209 -6.74 14.16 -3.92
N HIS A 210 -5.66 14.22 -4.69
CA HIS A 210 -5.10 13.10 -5.45
C HIS A 210 -3.57 13.13 -5.46
N ILE A 211 -2.93 12.01 -5.81
CA ILE A 211 -1.46 11.86 -5.79
C ILE A 211 -0.74 12.37 -7.06
N VAL A 212 -1.49 12.77 -8.09
CA VAL A 212 -0.93 13.19 -9.38
C VAL A 212 -0.24 14.56 -9.27
N SER A 213 1.04 14.60 -9.65
CA SER A 213 1.97 15.71 -9.41
C SER A 213 2.07 16.75 -10.53
N LEU A 214 1.09 16.77 -11.44
CA LEU A 214 1.13 17.44 -12.75
C LEU A 214 1.81 18.82 -12.74
N PRO A 215 2.72 19.12 -13.69
CA PRO A 215 2.85 20.46 -14.21
C PRO A 215 1.52 20.85 -14.88
N ALA A 216 1.04 22.08 -14.66
CA ALA A 216 -0.20 22.55 -15.29
C ALA A 216 -0.19 22.29 -16.82
N ASN A 217 -1.30 21.77 -17.36
CA ASN A 217 -1.58 21.49 -18.79
C ASN A 217 -1.03 20.20 -19.45
N GLU A 218 -0.44 19.25 -18.73
CA GLU A 218 0.13 18.04 -19.37
C GLU A 218 -0.79 16.81 -19.38
N VAL A 219 -1.87 16.80 -18.60
CA VAL A 219 -2.78 15.65 -18.51
C VAL A 219 -4.22 16.04 -18.81
N ASP A 220 -4.87 15.19 -19.62
CA ASP A 220 -6.26 15.34 -20.02
C ASP A 220 -7.20 15.13 -18.82
N VAL A 221 -7.99 16.16 -18.51
CA VAL A 221 -9.03 16.13 -17.47
C VAL A 221 -9.97 14.94 -17.63
N SER A 222 -10.18 14.46 -18.87
CA SER A 222 -11.02 13.30 -19.17
C SER A 222 -10.55 12.00 -18.50
N TRP A 223 -9.31 11.93 -18.03
CA TRP A 223 -8.78 10.77 -17.31
C TRP A 223 -9.24 10.72 -15.87
N PHE A 224 -9.65 11.84 -15.28
CA PHE A 224 -10.10 11.90 -13.90
C PHE A 224 -11.60 11.72 -13.83
N GLN A 225 -12.05 10.92 -12.85
CA GLN A 225 -13.45 10.79 -12.48
C GLN A 225 -13.55 10.83 -10.97
N VAL A 226 -14.54 11.55 -10.45
CA VAL A 226 -14.99 11.41 -9.07
C VAL A 226 -15.93 10.22 -9.03
N ALA A 227 -15.54 9.17 -8.33
CA ALA A 227 -16.43 8.06 -8.06
C ALA A 227 -17.36 8.43 -6.91
N HIS A 228 -18.65 8.16 -7.09
CA HIS A 228 -19.69 8.28 -6.08
C HIS A 228 -20.27 6.90 -5.82
N PHE A 229 -20.22 6.41 -4.59
CA PHE A 229 -20.92 5.18 -4.20
C PHE A 229 -22.28 5.55 -3.60
N LYS A 230 -23.34 5.15 -4.30
CA LYS A 230 -24.74 5.34 -3.92
C LYS A 230 -25.41 3.97 -3.77
N ASP A 231 -26.64 3.93 -3.27
CA ASP A 231 -27.39 2.67 -3.07
C ASP A 231 -27.51 1.84 -4.36
N GLU A 232 -27.58 2.50 -5.52
CA GLU A 232 -27.69 1.88 -6.84
C GLU A 232 -26.34 1.39 -7.41
N GLY A 233 -25.21 1.70 -6.76
CA GLY A 233 -23.87 1.33 -7.18
C GLY A 233 -22.92 2.52 -7.36
N MET A 234 -21.83 2.30 -8.10
CA MET A 234 -20.82 3.33 -8.38
C MET A 234 -21.22 4.16 -9.60
N VAL A 235 -21.27 5.49 -9.41
CA VAL A 235 -21.47 6.49 -10.46
C VAL A 235 -20.18 7.28 -10.65
N LEU A 236 -19.84 7.61 -11.89
CA LEU A 236 -18.65 8.41 -12.20
C LEU A 236 -19.08 9.81 -12.65
N GLU A 237 -18.51 10.83 -12.03
CA GLU A 237 -18.74 12.23 -12.34
C GLU A 237 -17.42 12.89 -12.78
N PRO A 238 -17.38 13.58 -13.94
CA PRO A 238 -16.18 14.31 -14.33
C PRO A 238 -15.97 15.53 -13.43
N PRO A 239 -14.74 15.80 -12.96
CA PRO A 239 -14.46 17.02 -12.21
C PRO A 239 -14.57 18.27 -13.11
N SER A 240 -14.92 19.40 -12.52
CA SER A 240 -14.99 20.70 -13.23
C SER A 240 -13.61 21.15 -13.71
N ARG A 241 -12.58 20.90 -12.90
CA ARG A 241 -11.15 21.15 -13.22
C ARG A 241 -10.25 20.24 -12.40
N VAL A 242 -9.01 20.07 -12.87
CA VAL A 242 -7.97 19.29 -12.20
C VAL A 242 -6.74 20.15 -12.06
N GLU A 243 -6.18 20.18 -10.86
CA GLU A 243 -5.02 20.95 -10.46
C GLU A 243 -3.95 20.00 -9.91
N PRO A 244 -2.70 20.46 -9.71
CA PRO A 244 -1.69 19.62 -9.07
C PRO A 244 -2.17 19.20 -7.69
N PHE A 245 -2.23 17.88 -7.46
CA PHE A 245 -2.66 17.23 -6.21
C PHE A 245 -4.14 17.35 -5.82
N TYR A 246 -5.03 17.95 -6.61
CA TYR A 246 -6.48 17.94 -6.32
C TYR A 246 -7.35 18.13 -7.56
N ALA A 247 -8.55 17.55 -7.51
CA ALA A 247 -9.61 17.79 -8.48
C ALA A 247 -10.75 18.58 -7.83
N VAL A 248 -11.41 19.44 -8.60
CA VAL A 248 -12.50 20.28 -8.07
C VAL A 248 -13.83 19.81 -8.62
N LEU A 249 -14.80 19.68 -7.72
CA LEU A 249 -16.20 19.43 -8.04
C LEU A 249 -17.05 20.63 -7.57
N GLU A 250 -17.78 21.23 -8.50
CA GLU A 250 -18.71 22.33 -8.24
C GLU A 250 -20.09 21.80 -7.89
N ASN A 251 -20.78 22.45 -6.94
CA ASN A 251 -22.10 22.06 -6.44
C ASN A 251 -22.19 20.55 -6.12
N PRO A 252 -21.28 20.01 -5.30
CA PRO A 252 -21.12 18.57 -5.13
C PRO A 252 -22.36 17.92 -4.52
N SER A 253 -22.71 16.74 -5.03
CA SER A 253 -23.63 15.83 -4.33
C SER A 253 -22.82 14.95 -3.36
N PHE A 254 -23.11 15.05 -2.06
CA PHE A 254 -22.37 14.31 -1.05
C PHE A 254 -22.76 12.83 -1.03
N SER A 255 -21.73 11.99 -1.05
CA SER A 255 -21.78 10.53 -0.93
C SER A 255 -20.42 10.05 -0.45
N LEU A 256 -20.25 8.73 -0.33
CA LEU A 256 -18.90 8.16 -0.33
C LEU A 256 -18.26 8.47 -1.68
N MET A 257 -17.15 9.21 -1.69
CA MET A 257 -16.55 9.73 -2.92
C MET A 257 -15.02 9.77 -2.90
N GLY A 258 -14.41 9.63 -4.07
CA GLY A 258 -12.96 9.69 -4.24
C GLY A 258 -12.54 9.69 -5.70
N ILE A 259 -11.26 9.99 -5.96
CA ILE A 259 -10.76 10.14 -7.33
C ILE A 259 -10.32 8.79 -7.92
N LEU A 260 -10.89 8.45 -9.08
CA LEU A 260 -10.42 7.40 -9.97
C LEU A 260 -9.74 8.00 -11.19
N LEU A 261 -8.67 7.33 -11.62
CA LEU A 261 -7.94 7.65 -12.83
C LEU A 261 -8.16 6.55 -13.86
N ARG A 262 -8.52 6.97 -15.08
CA ARG A 262 -8.70 6.09 -16.24
C ARG A 262 -7.35 5.72 -16.81
N PHE A 263 -7.08 4.42 -16.87
CA PHE A 263 -5.92 3.86 -17.52
C PHE A 263 -6.36 2.99 -18.70
N ALA A 264 -6.29 3.52 -19.92
CA ALA A 264 -6.44 2.69 -21.11
C ALA A 264 -5.17 1.87 -21.30
N SER A 265 -5.24 0.56 -21.10
CA SER A 265 -4.14 -0.35 -21.42
C SER A 265 -3.74 -0.17 -22.89
N GLY A 266 -2.45 0.13 -23.14
CA GLY A 266 -1.89 0.25 -24.49
C GLY A 266 -1.72 1.67 -25.03
N THR A 267 -2.18 2.73 -24.37
CA THR A 267 -2.01 4.11 -24.86
C THR A 267 -0.62 4.72 -24.59
N GLY A 268 0.23 4.03 -23.83
CA GLY A 268 1.58 4.52 -23.50
C GLY A 268 1.60 5.74 -22.57
N VAL A 269 0.46 6.10 -21.99
CA VAL A 269 0.29 7.27 -21.13
C VAL A 269 1.06 7.09 -19.82
N SER A 270 1.89 8.10 -19.51
CA SER A 270 2.71 8.20 -18.32
C SER A 270 2.06 9.20 -17.36
N VAL A 271 1.71 8.77 -16.15
CA VAL A 271 1.07 9.65 -15.16
C VAL A 271 2.07 9.90 -14.03
N PRO A 272 2.77 11.05 -14.02
CA PRO A 272 3.83 11.32 -13.05
C PRO A 272 3.27 11.60 -11.66
N ILE A 273 3.82 10.91 -10.66
CA ILE A 273 3.53 11.12 -9.24
C ILE A 273 4.81 11.33 -8.43
N THR A 274 4.73 12.17 -7.41
CA THR A 274 5.75 12.21 -6.36
C THR A 274 5.66 10.91 -5.58
N SER A 275 6.79 10.23 -5.39
CA SER A 275 6.86 8.93 -4.73
C SER A 275 7.84 8.94 -3.57
N LEU A 276 7.67 8.01 -2.64
CA LEU A 276 8.60 7.76 -1.55
C LEU A 276 9.08 6.33 -1.60
N THR A 277 10.35 6.15 -1.28
CA THR A 277 10.97 4.86 -1.01
C THR A 277 11.22 4.76 0.47
N LEU A 278 10.64 3.78 1.15
CA LEU A 278 10.84 3.57 2.58
C LEU A 278 11.57 2.26 2.80
N ILE A 279 12.56 2.26 3.68
CA ILE A 279 13.22 1.04 4.12
C ILE A 279 13.07 0.93 5.63
N TYR A 280 12.55 -0.21 6.08
CA TYR A 280 12.54 -0.59 7.49
C TYR A 280 13.44 -1.79 7.66
N TYR A 281 14.34 -1.74 8.64
CA TYR A 281 15.12 -2.90 9.01
C TYR A 281 14.47 -3.60 10.21
N HIS A 282 14.59 -4.91 10.22
CA HIS A 282 14.16 -5.75 11.33
C HIS A 282 15.35 -6.55 11.81
N PHE A 283 15.68 -6.39 13.10
CA PHE A 283 16.82 -7.08 13.69
C PHE A 283 16.46 -8.51 14.09
N HIS A 284 17.19 -9.49 13.56
CA HIS A 284 17.24 -10.84 14.11
C HIS A 284 18.72 -11.24 14.29
N PRO A 285 19.12 -11.90 15.39
CA PRO A 285 20.53 -12.21 15.69
C PRO A 285 21.27 -12.97 14.58
N GLU A 286 20.53 -13.74 13.79
CA GLU A 286 21.08 -14.58 12.72
C GLU A 286 20.79 -14.05 11.30
N ASP A 287 19.87 -13.08 11.16
CA ASP A 287 19.40 -12.60 9.85
C ASP A 287 18.91 -11.15 9.90
N ILE A 288 19.48 -10.29 9.07
CA ILE A 288 18.98 -8.92 8.88
C ILE A 288 18.08 -8.93 7.66
N LYS A 289 16.83 -8.55 7.87
CA LYS A 289 15.84 -8.39 6.79
C LYS A 289 15.42 -6.93 6.69
N PHE A 290 15.17 -6.49 5.47
CA PHE A 290 14.60 -5.18 5.19
C PHE A 290 13.23 -5.34 4.53
N HIS A 291 12.30 -4.47 4.90
CA HIS A 291 11.09 -4.24 4.12
C HIS A 291 11.27 -2.94 3.34
N LEU A 292 11.24 -3.05 2.01
CA LEU A 292 11.35 -1.92 1.10
C LEU A 292 9.98 -1.63 0.47
N TYR A 293 9.52 -0.40 0.64
CA TYR A 293 8.28 0.11 0.08
C TYR A 293 8.57 1.11 -1.03
N LEU A 294 7.75 1.10 -2.08
CA LEU A 294 7.68 2.14 -3.10
C LEU A 294 6.22 2.62 -3.18
N ILE A 295 5.95 3.81 -2.66
CA ILE A 295 4.58 4.33 -2.48
C ILE A 295 4.43 5.74 -3.06
N PRO A 296 3.19 6.18 -3.34
CA PRO A 296 2.92 7.60 -3.53
C PRO A 296 3.34 8.43 -2.31
N SER A 297 3.74 9.69 -2.55
CA SER A 297 4.07 10.63 -1.49
C SER A 297 2.80 11.14 -0.79
N ASP A 298 2.27 10.32 0.11
CA ASP A 298 1.11 10.61 0.95
C ASP A 298 1.50 10.46 2.44
N PRO A 299 1.38 11.52 3.25
CA PRO A 299 1.65 11.47 4.69
C PRO A 299 0.80 10.43 5.43
N LEU A 300 -0.46 10.21 5.02
CA LEU A 300 -1.35 9.25 5.65
C LEU A 300 -0.91 7.81 5.36
N LEU A 301 -0.45 7.52 4.14
CA LEU A 301 0.13 6.22 3.79
C LEU A 301 1.43 5.97 4.54
N THR A 302 2.31 6.97 4.58
CA THR A 302 3.60 6.88 5.28
C THR A 302 3.38 6.55 6.75
N LYS A 303 2.45 7.26 7.41
CA LYS A 303 2.12 7.01 8.80
C LYS A 303 1.52 5.61 9.01
N ALA A 304 0.60 5.17 8.16
CA ALA A 304 0.03 3.83 8.29
C ALA A 304 1.09 2.72 8.17
N ILE A 305 2.08 2.89 7.30
CA ILE A 305 3.23 1.97 7.20
C ILE A 305 4.10 2.07 8.44
N ASP A 306 4.42 3.29 8.93
CA ASP A 306 5.18 3.48 10.17
C ASP A 306 4.49 2.77 11.35
N ASP A 307 3.17 2.91 11.49
CA ASP A 307 2.37 2.30 12.55
C ASP A 307 2.28 0.77 12.39
N GLU A 308 2.21 0.24 11.17
CA GLU A 308 2.25 -1.20 10.90
C GLU A 308 3.62 -1.81 11.21
N GLU A 309 4.70 -1.18 10.72
CA GLU A 309 6.08 -1.60 10.94
C GLU A 309 6.46 -1.56 12.43
N ALA A 310 5.99 -0.55 13.17
CA ALA A 310 6.20 -0.45 14.61
C ALA A 310 5.64 -1.65 15.38
N LYS A 311 4.51 -2.24 14.94
CA LYS A 311 3.93 -3.46 15.56
C LYS A 311 4.84 -4.67 15.45
N PHE A 312 5.71 -4.68 14.43
CA PHE A 312 6.67 -5.76 14.19
C PHE A 312 8.11 -5.36 14.56
N HIS A 313 8.30 -4.27 15.30
CA HIS A 313 9.61 -3.74 15.69
C HIS A 313 10.50 -3.35 14.50
N GLY A 314 9.89 -2.97 13.37
CA GLY A 314 10.58 -2.38 12.24
C GLY A 314 11.11 -1.00 12.60
N VAL A 315 12.35 -0.72 12.21
CA VAL A 315 12.97 0.59 12.43
C VAL A 315 13.27 1.22 11.07
N ARG A 316 12.73 2.42 10.86
CA ARG A 316 12.87 3.14 9.61
C ARG A 316 14.31 3.64 9.42
N LEU A 317 14.88 3.34 8.26
CA LEU A 317 16.13 3.94 7.81
C LEU A 317 15.87 5.27 7.13
N GLN A 318 16.72 6.24 7.41
CA GLN A 318 16.72 7.50 6.67
C GLN A 318 17.19 7.23 5.23
N THR A 319 16.31 7.49 4.28
CA THR A 319 16.57 7.35 2.84
C THR A 319 16.08 8.59 2.12
N SER A 320 16.74 8.95 1.02
CA SER A 320 16.24 9.99 0.12
C SER A 320 15.09 9.42 -0.72
N PRO A 321 14.07 10.22 -1.08
CA PRO A 321 13.08 9.80 -2.07
C PRO A 321 13.69 9.73 -3.49
N PRO A 322 12.98 9.12 -4.46
CA PRO A 322 13.27 9.31 -5.89
C PRO A 322 13.32 10.80 -6.26
N VAL A 323 14.30 11.17 -7.10
CA VAL A 323 14.51 12.57 -7.49
C VAL A 323 13.45 13.02 -8.49
N ASP A 324 13.16 12.19 -9.48
CA ASP A 324 12.20 12.47 -10.52
C ASP A 324 10.83 11.82 -10.22
N PRO A 325 9.71 12.44 -10.65
CA PRO A 325 8.40 11.82 -10.57
C PRO A 325 8.37 10.44 -11.25
N LEU A 326 7.67 9.51 -10.61
CA LEU A 326 7.53 8.14 -11.11
C LEU A 326 6.17 7.94 -11.76
N ASN A 327 6.10 6.98 -12.67
CA ASN A 327 4.89 6.68 -13.42
C ASN A 327 3.92 5.83 -12.60
N PHE A 328 2.76 6.40 -12.29
CA PHE A 328 1.67 5.74 -11.63
C PHE A 328 1.13 4.55 -12.42
N GLY A 329 0.81 3.46 -11.73
CA GLY A 329 0.37 2.20 -12.32
C GLY A 329 1.49 1.35 -12.95
N SER A 330 2.70 1.89 -13.09
CA SER A 330 3.85 1.17 -13.65
C SER A 330 4.46 0.20 -12.65
N ARG A 331 5.28 -0.73 -13.16
CA ARG A 331 5.97 -1.74 -12.35
C ARG A 331 7.46 -1.43 -12.28
N TYR A 332 8.02 -1.61 -11.10
CA TYR A 332 9.41 -1.32 -10.77
C TYR A 332 10.07 -2.58 -10.21
N ILE A 333 11.34 -2.77 -10.53
CA ILE A 333 12.13 -3.92 -10.10
C ILE A 333 13.11 -3.44 -9.02
N VAL A 334 13.09 -4.13 -7.89
CA VAL A 334 14.02 -3.96 -6.77
C VAL A 334 15.18 -4.92 -6.98
N SER A 335 16.40 -4.40 -6.93
CA SER A 335 17.63 -5.19 -7.07
C SER A 335 18.68 -4.76 -6.06
N SER A 336 19.70 -5.60 -5.88
CA SER A 336 20.88 -5.27 -5.09
C SER A 336 22.15 -5.63 -5.85
N ASN A 337 23.24 -4.93 -5.52
CA ASN A 337 24.57 -5.28 -6.02
C ASN A 337 25.11 -6.58 -5.39
N ALA A 338 24.64 -6.93 -4.19
CA ALA A 338 24.91 -8.21 -3.56
C ALA A 338 23.89 -9.24 -4.07
N HIS A 339 24.30 -10.52 -4.13
CA HIS A 339 23.40 -11.64 -4.44
C HIS A 339 22.46 -11.93 -3.25
N LEU A 340 21.57 -10.98 -2.97
CA LEU A 340 20.56 -11.06 -1.92
C LEU A 340 19.29 -11.67 -2.47
N GLU A 341 18.58 -12.41 -1.61
CA GLU A 341 17.23 -12.85 -1.92
C GLU A 341 16.26 -11.68 -1.72
N ILE A 342 15.50 -11.34 -2.76
CA ILE A 342 14.53 -10.24 -2.76
C ILE A 342 13.17 -10.78 -3.19
N ILE A 343 12.16 -10.67 -2.32
CA ILE A 343 10.84 -11.24 -2.58
C ILE A 343 9.71 -10.30 -2.10
N PRO A 344 8.79 -9.88 -2.99
CA PRO A 344 8.90 -9.93 -4.45
C PRO A 344 9.98 -8.98 -4.97
N GLU A 345 10.57 -9.26 -6.13
CA GLU A 345 11.45 -8.32 -6.83
C GLU A 345 10.66 -7.18 -7.50
N GLU A 346 9.38 -7.39 -7.79
CA GLU A 346 8.56 -6.46 -8.56
C GLU A 346 7.51 -5.77 -7.69
N LEU A 347 7.49 -4.43 -7.74
CA LEU A 347 6.52 -3.58 -7.08
C LEU A 347 5.69 -2.81 -8.12
N LYS A 348 4.36 -2.86 -8.02
CA LYS A 348 3.47 -1.98 -8.80
C LYS A 348 3.23 -0.71 -8.00
N LEU A 349 3.56 0.44 -8.57
CA LEU A 349 3.30 1.75 -7.96
C LEU A 349 1.81 2.08 -8.12
N SER A 350 1.03 1.89 -7.07
CA SER A 350 -0.41 2.13 -7.03
C SER A 350 -0.82 2.73 -5.69
N TYR A 351 -1.95 3.43 -5.65
CA TYR A 351 -2.54 3.89 -4.39
C TYR A 351 -3.30 2.72 -3.75
N ARG A 352 -3.03 2.49 -2.46
CA ARG A 352 -3.76 1.57 -1.60
C ARG A 352 -4.14 2.31 -0.35
N SER A 353 -5.37 2.17 0.13
CA SER A 353 -5.86 2.96 1.26
C SER A 353 -5.01 2.71 2.52
N PRO A 354 -4.83 3.70 3.43
CA PRO A 354 -4.01 3.53 4.63
C PRO A 354 -4.37 2.31 5.50
N GLY A 355 -5.63 1.86 5.51
CA GLY A 355 -6.08 0.66 6.24
C GLY A 355 -5.79 -0.67 5.53
N GLU A 356 -5.18 -0.65 4.34
CA GLU A 356 -4.86 -1.83 3.54
C GLU A 356 -3.37 -2.18 3.67
N ILE A 357 -3.06 -3.47 3.65
CA ILE A 357 -1.67 -3.96 3.62
C ILE A 357 -0.97 -3.39 2.37
N GLN A 358 0.07 -2.61 2.62
CA GLN A 358 0.91 -2.03 1.58
C GLN A 358 1.87 -3.11 1.05
N ILE A 359 2.17 -3.08 -0.25
CA ILE A 359 3.11 -4.05 -0.85
C ILE A 359 4.53 -3.57 -0.58
N PHE A 360 5.37 -4.49 -0.10
CA PHE A 360 6.81 -4.28 0.07
C PHE A 360 7.61 -5.48 -0.44
N SER A 361 8.86 -5.21 -0.77
CA SER A 361 9.87 -6.23 -1.05
C SER A 361 10.61 -6.58 0.23
N LYS A 362 10.71 -7.87 0.56
CA LYS A 362 11.61 -8.38 1.60
C LYS A 362 12.99 -8.55 0.99
N VAL A 363 13.99 -7.90 1.56
CA VAL A 363 15.40 -8.04 1.18
C VAL A 363 16.12 -8.75 2.31
N TYR A 364 16.60 -9.96 2.06
CA TYR A 364 17.31 -10.77 3.05
C TYR A 364 18.82 -10.52 2.93
N ALA A 365 19.40 -9.93 3.97
CA ALA A 365 20.81 -9.50 4.00
C ALA A 365 21.68 -10.30 4.97
N GLY A 366 21.13 -11.29 5.69
CA GLY A 366 21.89 -12.13 6.60
C GLY A 366 22.63 -11.30 7.66
N LYS A 367 23.88 -11.66 7.98
CA LYS A 367 24.69 -10.95 9.00
C LYS A 367 25.43 -9.71 8.49
N MET A 368 24.92 -9.07 7.43
CA MET A 368 25.45 -7.86 6.76
C MET A 368 26.73 -7.25 7.38
N LYS A 369 27.89 -7.63 6.84
CA LYS A 369 29.21 -7.12 7.28
C LYS A 369 29.74 -5.99 6.40
N GLU A 370 29.27 -5.93 5.17
CA GLU A 370 29.65 -4.93 4.17
C GLU A 370 28.41 -4.10 3.79
N PRO A 371 28.59 -2.85 3.35
CA PRO A 371 27.49 -2.06 2.83
C PRO A 371 26.85 -2.72 1.60
N ILE A 372 25.53 -2.65 1.53
CA ILE A 372 24.76 -3.11 0.37
C ILE A 372 24.20 -1.90 -0.37
N ILE A 373 24.10 -2.01 -1.67
CA ILE A 373 23.41 -1.05 -2.52
C ILE A 373 22.06 -1.67 -2.86
N VAL A 374 21.00 -0.90 -2.65
CA VAL A 374 19.64 -1.27 -3.06
C VAL A 374 19.19 -0.29 -4.13
N GLU A 375 18.64 -0.82 -5.21
CA GLU A 375 18.28 -0.09 -6.42
C GLU A 375 16.84 -0.40 -6.82
N ILE A 376 16.18 0.58 -7.43
CA ILE A 376 14.87 0.42 -8.04
C ILE A 376 14.95 0.93 -9.48
N ALA A 377 14.52 0.09 -10.42
CA ALA A 377 14.48 0.43 -11.83
C ALA A 377 13.07 0.25 -12.42
N GLU A 378 12.68 1.11 -13.35
CA GLU A 378 11.43 0.96 -14.10
C GLU A 378 11.51 -0.27 -15.02
N LYS A 379 10.49 -1.13 -15.00
CA LYS A 379 10.57 -2.46 -15.62
C LYS A 379 10.70 -2.42 -17.15
N ARG A 380 9.99 -1.53 -17.84
CA ARG A 380 9.89 -1.55 -19.31
C ARG A 380 11.19 -1.10 -19.98
N HIS A 381 11.77 -0.02 -19.48
CA HIS A 381 12.96 0.64 -20.02
C HIS A 381 14.22 0.33 -19.21
N LYS A 382 14.10 -0.38 -18.09
CA LYS A 382 15.20 -0.71 -17.17
C LYS A 382 15.98 0.53 -16.70
N THR A 383 15.27 1.64 -16.58
CA THR A 383 15.84 2.92 -16.16
C THR A 383 15.97 2.91 -14.64
N LEU A 384 17.17 3.13 -14.13
CA LEU A 384 17.40 3.30 -12.69
C LEU A 384 16.72 4.58 -12.23
N VAL A 385 15.75 4.47 -11.33
CA VAL A 385 14.98 5.63 -10.81
C VAL A 385 15.34 5.98 -9.38
N TRP A 386 15.92 5.03 -8.64
CA TRP A 386 16.33 5.24 -7.27
C TRP A 386 17.43 4.28 -6.86
N ARG A 387 18.33 4.75 -5.99
CA ARG A 387 19.44 3.98 -5.44
C ARG A 387 19.80 4.50 -4.06
N THR A 388 20.07 3.60 -3.13
CA THR A 388 20.62 3.94 -1.82
C THR A 388 21.74 2.99 -1.40
N LEU A 389 22.61 3.48 -0.53
CA LEU A 389 23.62 2.70 0.16
C LEU A 389 23.14 2.47 1.60
N VAL A 390 23.02 1.21 1.99
CA VAL A 390 22.76 0.84 3.39
C VAL A 390 24.07 0.36 4.00
N LYS A 391 24.51 0.97 5.09
CA LYS A 391 25.73 0.54 5.81
C LYS A 391 25.37 -0.21 7.09
N PRO A 392 26.22 -1.14 7.55
CA PRO A 392 26.01 -1.80 8.84
C PRO A 392 25.94 -0.82 10.02
N VAL A 393 26.62 0.33 9.93
CA VAL A 393 26.59 1.38 10.96
C VAL A 393 25.25 2.13 11.00
N ASP A 394 24.51 2.18 9.89
CA ASP A 394 23.18 2.81 9.87
C ASP A 394 22.17 1.99 10.70
N LEU A 395 22.45 0.69 10.89
CA LEU A 395 21.75 -0.19 11.83
C LEU A 395 22.16 0.05 13.30
N GLN A 396 23.27 0.75 13.53
CA GLN A 396 23.83 1.05 14.86
C GLN A 396 23.38 2.42 15.40
N PHE A 397 22.95 3.36 14.54
CA PHE A 397 22.59 4.73 14.95
C PHE A 397 21.25 4.86 15.68
N HIS A 398 20.40 3.84 15.64
CA HIS A 398 19.24 3.70 16.54
C HIS A 398 19.48 2.63 17.63
N SER A 399 20.74 2.18 17.76
CA SER A 399 21.31 1.50 18.92
C SER A 399 22.05 2.49 19.83
N ALA A 400 21.44 3.66 20.09
CA ALA A 400 21.74 4.42 21.31
C ALA A 400 20.72 3.95 22.38
N ALA A 401 21.02 3.06 23.32
CA ALA A 401 22.31 2.60 23.79
C ALA A 401 22.30 1.07 24.02
N ALA A 402 23.18 0.35 23.34
CA ALA A 402 23.79 -0.81 23.97
C ALA A 402 25.28 -0.49 24.15
N PRO A 403 25.81 -0.49 25.38
CA PRO A 403 27.25 -0.56 25.59
C PRO A 403 27.81 -1.78 24.82
N PRO A 404 29.12 -1.86 24.56
CA PRO A 404 29.72 -3.05 23.94
C PRO A 404 29.26 -4.29 24.71
N PRO A 405 29.19 -5.48 24.07
CA PRO A 405 28.59 -6.67 24.65
C PRO A 405 29.41 -7.17 25.86
N LEU A 406 29.29 -6.49 26.98
CA LEU A 406 29.07 -7.16 28.24
C LEU A 406 27.77 -7.90 27.99
N SER A 407 27.87 -9.21 27.71
CA SER A 407 26.74 -10.14 27.74
C SER A 407 25.75 -9.65 28.79
N GLY A 408 24.45 -9.54 28.50
CA GLY A 408 23.47 -9.04 29.50
C GLY A 408 23.64 -9.70 30.88
N LYS A 409 24.19 -10.92 30.92
CA LYS A 409 24.71 -11.61 32.10
C LYS A 409 25.84 -10.89 32.85
N ALA A 410 26.90 -10.43 32.18
CA ALA A 410 28.00 -9.67 32.77
C ALA A 410 27.50 -8.33 33.35
N PHE A 411 26.68 -7.60 32.59
CA PHE A 411 26.08 -6.34 33.04
C PHE A 411 25.15 -6.53 34.25
N LEU A 412 24.23 -7.51 34.19
CA LEU A 412 23.32 -7.79 35.31
C LEU A 412 24.07 -8.30 36.55
N LYS A 413 25.16 -9.06 36.37
CA LYS A 413 26.01 -9.52 37.48
C LYS A 413 26.81 -8.37 38.10
N GLU A 414 27.32 -7.46 37.28
CA GLU A 414 28.08 -6.28 37.70
C GLU A 414 27.18 -5.28 38.44
N HIS A 415 25.95 -5.09 37.96
CA HIS A 415 25.00 -4.12 38.49
C HIS A 415 23.90 -4.73 39.39
N HIS A 416 24.05 -5.99 39.84
CA HIS A 416 23.02 -6.73 40.57
C HIS A 416 22.54 -5.97 41.83
N ARG A 417 23.47 -5.37 42.59
CA ARG A 417 23.14 -4.60 43.80
C ARG A 417 22.38 -3.31 43.49
N GLN A 418 22.77 -2.59 42.43
CA GLN A 418 22.08 -1.37 42.03
C GLN A 418 20.67 -1.68 41.51
N LEU A 419 20.52 -2.75 40.72
CA LEU A 419 19.22 -3.20 40.22
C LEU A 419 18.31 -3.60 41.38
N GLN A 420 18.79 -4.39 42.33
CA GLN A 420 18.00 -4.77 43.52
C GLN A 420 17.50 -3.54 44.31
N ALA A 421 18.31 -2.49 44.41
CA ALA A 421 17.99 -1.29 45.19
C ALA A 421 17.13 -0.25 44.44
N ARG A 422 17.22 -0.20 43.11
CA ARG A 422 16.69 0.92 42.30
C ARG A 422 15.62 0.52 41.29
N LEU A 423 15.37 -0.77 41.09
CA LEU A 423 14.24 -1.24 40.29
C LEU A 423 12.94 -0.72 40.90
N GLY A 424 12.24 0.12 40.13
CA GLY A 424 10.98 0.76 40.49
C GLY A 424 9.80 -0.18 40.28
N ASP A 425 8.72 0.31 39.69
CA ASP A 425 7.55 -0.53 39.42
C ASP A 425 7.89 -1.70 38.48
N LEU A 426 7.58 -2.92 38.92
CA LEU A 426 7.89 -4.15 38.19
C LEU A 426 6.72 -4.67 37.37
N ASN A 427 5.52 -4.10 37.47
CA ASN A 427 4.35 -4.65 36.80
C ASN A 427 4.58 -4.80 35.29
N GLY A 428 5.04 -3.74 34.63
CA GLY A 428 5.35 -3.78 33.20
C GLY A 428 6.52 -4.71 32.84
N VAL A 429 7.48 -4.91 33.75
CA VAL A 429 8.62 -5.83 33.53
C VAL A 429 8.18 -7.29 33.67
N LEU A 430 7.31 -7.57 34.64
CA LEU A 430 6.73 -8.90 34.86
C LEU A 430 5.78 -9.28 33.72
N ASP A 431 5.01 -8.32 33.19
CA ASP A 431 4.17 -8.53 32.01
C ASP A 431 5.03 -8.87 30.78
N ASP A 432 6.14 -8.16 30.56
CA ASP A 432 7.06 -8.42 29.44
C ASP A 432 7.72 -9.82 29.55
N LEU A 433 8.09 -10.23 30.77
CA LEU A 433 8.67 -11.55 31.05
C LEU A 433 7.66 -12.67 30.91
N GLN A 434 6.41 -12.43 31.27
CA GLN A 434 5.34 -13.40 31.11
C GLN A 434 4.95 -13.55 29.63
N TYR A 435 4.84 -12.44 28.91
CA TYR A 435 4.58 -12.44 27.46
C TYR A 435 5.66 -13.20 26.68
N SER A 436 6.92 -13.11 27.14
CA SER A 436 8.05 -13.80 26.55
C SER A 436 8.21 -15.25 27.04
N GLU A 437 7.21 -15.81 27.72
CA GLU A 437 7.17 -17.16 28.30
C GLU A 437 8.32 -17.45 29.28
N VAL A 438 8.97 -16.40 29.81
CA VAL A 438 10.04 -16.54 30.80
C VAL A 438 9.42 -16.84 32.15
N PHE A 439 8.33 -16.16 32.52
CA PHE A 439 7.59 -16.37 33.77
C PHE A 439 6.21 -16.97 33.50
N THR A 440 5.79 -17.92 34.33
CA THR A 440 4.38 -18.33 34.40
C THR A 440 3.57 -17.35 35.24
N GLU A 441 2.24 -17.45 35.22
CA GLU A 441 1.39 -16.60 36.08
C GLU A 441 1.69 -16.82 37.56
N GLU A 442 1.92 -18.06 37.97
CA GLU A 442 2.25 -18.38 39.35
C GLU A 442 3.59 -17.74 39.76
N GLU A 443 4.57 -17.72 38.85
CA GLU A 443 5.87 -17.10 39.09
C GLU A 443 5.79 -15.57 39.17
N LYS A 444 4.92 -14.96 38.37
CA LYS A 444 4.63 -13.53 38.42
C LYS A 444 3.93 -13.14 39.72
N GLU A 445 2.91 -13.89 40.12
CA GLU A 445 2.20 -13.69 41.39
C GLU A 445 3.14 -13.82 42.58
N LEU A 446 4.07 -14.81 42.57
CA LEU A 446 5.08 -14.98 43.61
C LEU A 446 5.98 -13.74 43.78
N VAL A 447 6.33 -13.06 42.68
CA VAL A 447 7.08 -11.79 42.76
C VAL A 447 6.18 -10.66 43.29
N GLN A 448 4.93 -10.57 42.83
CA GLN A 448 4.01 -9.50 43.23
C GLN A 448 3.60 -9.55 44.70
N GLN A 449 3.49 -10.77 45.27
CA GLN A 449 3.12 -11.02 46.67
C GLN A 449 4.24 -10.69 47.67
N CYS A 450 5.46 -10.38 47.20
CA CYS A 450 6.55 -9.99 48.11
C CYS A 450 6.24 -8.65 48.82
N PRO A 451 6.48 -8.54 50.13
CA PRO A 451 5.96 -7.43 50.96
C PRO A 451 6.65 -6.08 50.73
N THR A 452 7.87 -6.08 50.19
CA THR A 452 8.66 -4.86 49.96
C THR A 452 9.22 -4.84 48.54
N GLN A 453 9.35 -3.65 47.96
CA GLN A 453 9.87 -3.49 46.59
C GLN A 453 11.25 -4.13 46.41
N GLN A 454 12.13 -3.97 47.41
CA GLN A 454 13.45 -4.58 47.40
C GLN A 454 13.40 -6.11 47.37
N ARG A 455 12.42 -6.71 48.06
CA ARG A 455 12.22 -8.17 48.03
C ARG A 455 11.63 -8.63 46.70
N LYS A 456 10.75 -7.83 46.08
CA LYS A 456 10.25 -8.08 44.71
C LYS A 456 11.41 -8.10 43.71
N ASN A 457 12.27 -7.09 43.76
CA ASN A 457 13.44 -6.95 42.89
C ASN A 457 14.42 -8.13 43.07
N GLU A 458 14.68 -8.54 44.31
CA GLU A 458 15.56 -9.67 44.61
C GLU A 458 14.99 -10.99 44.08
N THR A 459 13.70 -11.25 44.32
CA THR A 459 13.04 -12.48 43.87
C THR A 459 13.02 -12.57 42.35
N LEU A 460 12.70 -11.46 41.67
CA LEU A 460 12.75 -11.33 40.22
C LEU A 460 14.14 -11.68 39.67
N LEU A 461 15.18 -10.99 40.13
CA LEU A 461 16.55 -11.19 39.64
C LEU A 461 17.02 -12.63 39.85
N ARG A 462 16.73 -13.22 41.02
CA ARG A 462 17.09 -14.60 41.34
C ARG A 462 16.40 -15.62 40.41
N MET A 463 15.12 -15.42 40.12
CA MET A 463 14.35 -16.32 39.26
C MET A 463 14.83 -16.23 37.80
N VAL A 464 15.08 -15.02 37.31
CA VAL A 464 15.62 -14.80 35.95
C VAL A 464 17.01 -15.40 35.80
N GLU A 465 17.89 -15.24 36.81
CA GLU A 465 19.22 -15.87 36.81
C GLU A 465 19.16 -17.40 36.75
N LYS A 466 18.22 -18.02 37.48
CA LYS A 466 18.01 -19.48 37.49
C LYS A 466 17.52 -19.99 36.13
N LYS A 467 16.74 -19.20 35.40
CA LYS A 467 16.20 -19.54 34.06
C LYS A 467 17.24 -19.39 32.94
N GLY A 468 18.34 -18.69 33.20
CA GLY A 468 19.52 -18.70 32.34
C GLY A 468 19.66 -17.49 31.42
N HIS A 469 20.59 -17.59 30.47
CA HIS A 469 21.11 -16.45 29.71
C HIS A 469 20.07 -15.77 28.79
N GLN A 470 19.12 -16.53 28.25
CA GLN A 470 18.03 -15.99 27.44
C GLN A 470 17.07 -15.14 28.29
N ALA A 471 16.69 -15.63 29.47
CA ALA A 471 15.85 -14.90 30.42
C ALA A 471 16.50 -13.57 30.87
N LEU A 472 17.81 -13.60 31.12
CA LEU A 472 18.60 -12.41 31.47
C LEU A 472 18.64 -11.38 30.32
N GLY A 473 18.74 -11.85 29.07
CA GLY A 473 18.68 -10.97 27.89
C GLY A 473 17.33 -10.28 27.75
N ILE A 474 16.24 -11.01 27.98
CA ILE A 474 14.86 -10.48 27.92
C ILE A 474 14.62 -9.47 29.05
N LEU A 475 15.07 -9.76 30.27
CA LEU A 475 15.02 -8.81 31.38
C LEU A 475 15.78 -7.52 31.03
N PHE A 476 17.00 -7.63 30.52
CA PHE A 476 17.80 -6.47 30.13
C PHE A 476 17.09 -5.59 29.08
N GLN A 477 16.46 -6.20 28.08
CA GLN A 477 15.69 -5.48 27.05
C GLN A 477 14.44 -4.82 27.63
N SER A 478 13.70 -5.52 28.50
CA SER A 478 12.53 -4.96 29.18
C SER A 478 12.92 -3.75 30.04
N LEU A 479 14.02 -3.82 30.78
CA LEU A 479 14.51 -2.69 31.58
C LEU A 479 14.93 -1.50 30.72
N HIS A 480 15.56 -1.71 29.57
CA HIS A 480 15.91 -0.63 28.65
C HIS A 480 14.67 0.07 28.07
N ARG A 481 13.56 -0.66 27.90
CA ARG A 481 12.30 -0.11 27.41
C ARG A 481 11.50 0.62 28.50
N ARG A 482 11.45 0.04 29.70
CA ARG A 482 10.57 0.49 30.79
C ARG A 482 11.22 1.55 31.69
N ASP A 483 12.55 1.49 31.86
CA ASP A 483 13.31 2.46 32.66
C ASP A 483 14.64 2.85 31.97
N PRO A 484 14.57 3.65 30.90
CA PRO A 484 15.76 4.07 30.15
C PRO A 484 16.72 4.93 30.99
N TYR A 485 16.21 5.63 32.00
CA TYR A 485 17.03 6.47 32.88
C TYR A 485 17.88 5.62 33.83
N LEU A 486 17.32 4.56 34.40
CA LEU A 486 18.08 3.60 35.21
C LEU A 486 19.16 2.91 34.36
N MET A 487 18.83 2.50 33.14
CA MET A 487 19.80 1.84 32.26
C MET A 487 20.94 2.76 31.82
N SER A 488 20.63 4.04 31.53
CA SER A 488 21.66 5.05 31.28
C SER A 488 22.54 5.30 32.51
N TYR A 489 21.95 5.37 33.71
CA TYR A 489 22.69 5.57 34.96
C TYR A 489 23.67 4.42 35.25
N LEU A 490 23.23 3.18 35.08
CA LEU A 490 24.07 1.99 35.30
C LEU A 490 25.20 1.90 34.26
N SER A 491 24.92 2.26 33.01
CA SER A 491 25.91 2.27 31.92
C SER A 491 26.97 3.39 32.07
N GLN A 492 26.63 4.50 32.74
CA GLN A 492 27.58 5.57 33.03
C GLN A 492 28.51 5.23 34.20
N GLN A 493 28.04 4.43 35.17
CA GLN A 493 28.88 4.00 36.30
C GLN A 493 29.99 3.01 35.89
N SER A 494 29.76 2.19 34.85
CA SER A 494 30.76 1.25 34.34
C SER A 494 31.85 1.90 33.48
N LEU A 495 31.69 3.17 33.09
CA LEU A 495 32.71 3.96 32.37
C LEU A 495 33.70 4.70 33.30
N GLN A 496 33.46 4.69 34.62
CA GLN A 496 34.29 5.37 35.62
C GLN A 496 35.14 4.41 36.48
N GLN A 497 35.10 3.11 36.18
CA GLN A 497 36.00 2.08 36.71
C GLN A 497 36.97 1.64 35.62
#